data_AF-A0A940C8W6-F1
#
_entry.id   AF-A0A940C8W6-F1
#
_cell.length_a   1.000
_cell.length_b   1.000
_cell.length_c   1.000
_cell.angle_alpha   90.00
_cell.angle_beta   90.00
_cell.angle_gamma   90.00
#
_symmetry.space_group_name_H-M   'P 1'
#
loop_
_entity.id
_entity.type
_entity.pdbx_description
1 polymer ?
#
loop_
_entity_poly.entity_id
_entity_poly.type
_entity_poly.pdbx_seq_one_letter_code
_entity_poly.pdbx_strand_id
1 'polypeptide(L)'
;MLLFSELLSEIASHLAKNLAQGLVYIAIAALFIVALIKCIMPVMQARGQLRRGVRRIRRNDSKDVWQDKRFLGRGPLAVPWVEYLNSRLFADDEYHNASPIDDYINEDTAIYEPGFSSFADAVPGILVSLGFLGTLLGIVMGLSDFNLDSSDATMDAIRVLMVGMRYAFATSIVGVIGSVLFSLILRVAQGSTRKALKRFYDAMQQQAHMVTVDPITQIAIYQQEQTAMMQSLAQDITGGLTDRIGNAMEMALQPLQESLDSFIDVAAREQVRGVDAIVSKFVENMNASLGGQFLQLQRVLAETAAWHQDTQETVRATIEGLNRVSRDIVQIQQMSESLIVKFDGYIVRLGAAQQKVEDGYGIVADNVKNMEMVARQQANYIAQIGQMQSDFMREVNSFQTRMDSFTKAYTENSNISTAALHKVAEEMKVNGEALLNAHKAFSKGVNSELQHAFGMFDQNMQDIIDHLTQVIGGVHDAVQDMPAIMDDAAKQYASQTSQLVRYMERTTALLEDAVHHMNAVRGGGQ
;
A
#
# COMPACT_ATOMS: atom_id res chain seq x y z
N MET A 1 -44.06 39.21 -49.62
CA MET A 1 -43.00 38.20 -49.80
C MET A 1 -41.76 38.58 -49.00
N LEU A 2 -41.15 39.76 -49.24
CA LEU A 2 -39.95 40.25 -48.51
C LEU A 2 -40.05 40.19 -46.97
N LEU A 3 -41.10 40.77 -46.37
CA LEU A 3 -41.35 40.70 -44.92
C LEU A 3 -41.44 39.28 -44.34
N PHE A 4 -41.86 38.29 -45.15
CA PHE A 4 -41.96 36.91 -44.70
C PHE A 4 -40.59 36.21 -44.76
N SER A 5 -39.73 36.55 -45.73
CA SER A 5 -38.35 36.06 -45.80
C SER A 5 -37.44 36.68 -44.74
N GLU A 6 -37.63 37.95 -44.39
CA GLU A 6 -36.92 38.59 -43.26
C GLU A 6 -37.29 37.92 -41.94
N LEU A 7 -38.59 37.77 -41.65
CA LEU A 7 -39.06 37.09 -40.44
C LEU A 7 -38.53 35.63 -40.37
N LEU A 8 -38.46 34.92 -41.49
CA LEU A 8 -37.92 33.55 -41.55
C LEU A 8 -36.42 33.51 -41.31
N SER A 9 -35.65 34.46 -41.83
CA SER A 9 -34.20 34.53 -41.59
C SER A 9 -33.88 34.93 -40.15
N GLU A 10 -34.67 35.84 -39.59
CA GLU A 10 -34.56 36.32 -38.21
C GLU A 10 -34.88 35.18 -37.23
N ILE A 11 -36.02 34.49 -37.41
CA ILE A 11 -36.39 33.28 -36.66
C ILE A 11 -35.33 32.18 -36.82
N ALA A 12 -34.83 31.92 -38.03
CA ALA A 12 -33.80 30.91 -38.27
C ALA A 12 -32.48 31.26 -37.55
N SER A 13 -32.08 32.53 -37.54
CA SER A 13 -30.88 33.00 -36.84
C SER A 13 -31.04 32.87 -35.32
N HIS A 14 -32.22 33.14 -34.78
CA HIS A 14 -32.53 33.01 -33.36
C HIS A 14 -32.61 31.54 -32.93
N LEU A 15 -33.21 30.68 -33.76
CA LEU A 15 -33.17 29.22 -33.58
C LEU A 15 -31.72 28.71 -33.59
N ALA A 16 -30.90 29.12 -34.57
CA ALA A 16 -29.52 28.67 -34.71
C ALA A 16 -28.64 29.08 -33.52
N LYS A 17 -28.76 30.33 -33.04
CA LYS A 17 -28.05 30.81 -31.83
C LYS A 17 -28.45 29.99 -30.59
N ASN A 18 -29.74 29.70 -30.42
CA ASN A 18 -30.23 28.88 -29.30
C ASN A 18 -29.86 27.39 -29.42
N LEU A 19 -29.87 26.82 -30.63
CA LEU A 19 -29.43 25.43 -30.89
C LEU A 19 -27.94 25.25 -30.61
N ALA A 20 -27.10 26.19 -31.04
CA ALA A 20 -25.65 26.13 -30.83
C ALA A 20 -25.28 26.14 -29.33
N GLN A 21 -26.05 26.88 -28.51
CA GLN A 21 -25.93 26.85 -27.06
C GLN A 21 -26.48 25.54 -26.46
N GLY A 22 -27.59 25.01 -26.96
CA GLY A 22 -28.13 23.72 -26.50
C GLY A 22 -27.20 22.51 -26.78
N LEU A 23 -26.46 22.56 -27.90
CA LEU A 23 -25.72 21.40 -28.44
C LEU A 23 -24.66 20.86 -27.46
N VAL A 24 -23.87 21.72 -26.81
CA VAL A 24 -22.82 21.27 -25.88
C VAL A 24 -23.41 20.58 -24.64
N TYR A 25 -24.50 21.12 -24.07
CA TYR A 25 -25.20 20.47 -22.97
C TYR A 25 -25.82 19.13 -23.37
N ILE A 26 -26.41 19.05 -24.57
CA ILE A 26 -26.95 17.80 -25.11
C ILE A 26 -25.83 16.78 -25.32
N ALA A 27 -24.67 17.18 -25.83
CA ALA A 27 -23.50 16.31 -26.01
C ALA A 27 -22.96 15.78 -24.67
N ILE A 28 -22.81 16.64 -23.66
CA ILE A 28 -22.38 16.25 -22.31
C ILE A 28 -23.40 15.28 -21.67
N ALA A 29 -24.70 15.58 -21.75
CA ALA A 29 -25.75 14.74 -21.20
C ALA A 29 -25.86 13.39 -21.93
N ALA A 30 -25.79 13.38 -23.26
CA ALA A 30 -25.82 12.16 -24.06
C ALA A 30 -24.60 11.28 -23.78
N LEU A 31 -23.40 11.85 -23.72
CA LEU A 31 -22.18 11.11 -23.36
C LEU A 31 -22.29 10.51 -21.95
N PHE A 32 -22.77 11.28 -20.98
CA PHE A 32 -22.96 10.81 -19.60
C PHE A 32 -23.97 9.65 -19.54
N ILE A 33 -25.12 9.76 -20.22
CA ILE A 33 -26.14 8.70 -20.29
C ILE A 33 -25.60 7.45 -21.00
N VAL A 34 -24.91 7.59 -22.13
CA VAL A 34 -24.29 6.47 -22.85
C VAL A 34 -23.27 5.77 -21.98
N ALA A 35 -22.42 6.52 -21.26
CA ALA A 35 -21.43 5.96 -20.35
C ALA A 35 -22.07 5.25 -19.14
N LEU A 36 -23.16 5.78 -18.56
CA LEU A 36 -23.92 5.06 -17.52
C LEU A 36 -24.47 3.71 -18.04
N ILE A 37 -25.06 3.71 -19.24
CA ILE A 37 -25.69 2.53 -19.85
C ILE A 37 -24.65 1.49 -20.29
N LYS A 38 -23.52 1.93 -20.87
CA LYS A 38 -22.49 1.03 -21.41
C LYS A 38 -21.47 0.58 -20.37
N CYS A 39 -21.05 1.43 -19.45
CA CYS A 39 -19.96 1.10 -18.52
C CYS A 39 -20.46 0.64 -17.14
N ILE A 40 -21.51 1.26 -16.61
CA ILE A 40 -21.96 1.02 -15.22
C ILE A 40 -23.08 -0.02 -15.15
N MET A 41 -24.06 0.02 -16.05
CA MET A 41 -25.18 -0.91 -16.02
C MET A 41 -24.75 -2.39 -16.12
N PRO A 42 -23.82 -2.82 -17.02
CA PRO A 42 -23.44 -4.23 -17.12
C PRO A 42 -22.67 -4.72 -15.89
N VAL A 43 -21.77 -3.89 -15.33
CA VAL A 43 -21.04 -4.17 -14.08
C VAL A 43 -22.03 -4.32 -12.91
N MET A 44 -23.07 -3.48 -12.84
CA MET A 44 -24.14 -3.64 -11.84
C MET A 44 -24.99 -4.91 -12.06
N GLN A 45 -25.17 -5.36 -13.31
CA GLN A 45 -25.81 -6.65 -13.61
C GLN A 45 -24.94 -7.83 -13.17
N ALA A 46 -23.63 -7.82 -13.45
CA ALA A 46 -22.67 -8.81 -12.98
C ALA A 46 -22.68 -8.94 -11.44
N ARG A 47 -22.57 -7.81 -10.73
CA ARG A 47 -22.78 -7.74 -9.27
C ARG A 47 -24.13 -8.34 -8.84
N GLY A 48 -25.18 -8.11 -9.62
CA GLY A 48 -26.50 -8.69 -9.40
C GLY A 48 -26.51 -10.21 -9.49
N GLN A 49 -25.84 -10.78 -10.50
CA GLN A 49 -25.67 -12.23 -10.69
C GLN A 49 -24.87 -12.83 -9.53
N LEU A 50 -23.68 -12.30 -9.23
CA LEU A 50 -22.83 -12.76 -8.11
C LEU A 50 -23.58 -12.76 -6.78
N ARG A 51 -24.30 -11.67 -6.45
CA ARG A 51 -25.12 -11.58 -5.23
C ARG A 51 -26.36 -12.48 -5.24
N ARG A 52 -26.83 -12.96 -6.39
CA ARG A 52 -27.88 -13.99 -6.49
C ARG A 52 -27.27 -15.38 -6.30
N GLY A 53 -26.11 -15.66 -6.91
CA GLY A 53 -25.34 -16.89 -6.72
C GLY A 53 -25.00 -17.15 -5.24
N VAL A 54 -24.38 -16.18 -4.56
CA VAL A 54 -24.09 -16.25 -3.11
C VAL A 54 -25.35 -16.53 -2.27
N ARG A 55 -26.49 -15.95 -2.64
CA ARG A 55 -27.77 -16.19 -1.94
C ARG A 55 -28.40 -17.54 -2.26
N ARG A 56 -28.10 -18.15 -3.41
CA ARG A 56 -28.51 -19.51 -3.76
C ARG A 56 -27.66 -20.54 -3.01
N ILE A 57 -26.34 -20.40 -3.05
CA ILE A 57 -25.37 -21.21 -2.28
C ILE A 57 -25.74 -21.24 -0.79
N ARG A 58 -25.93 -20.07 -0.17
CA ARG A 58 -26.23 -19.96 1.27
C ARG A 58 -27.64 -20.39 1.70
N ARG A 59 -28.55 -20.73 0.77
CA ARG A 59 -29.96 -21.01 1.09
C ARG A 59 -30.34 -22.49 0.94
N ASN A 60 -29.46 -23.34 0.40
CA ASN A 60 -29.79 -24.74 0.15
C ASN A 60 -28.62 -25.68 0.49
N ASP A 61 -28.89 -26.72 1.28
CA ASP A 61 -27.89 -27.73 1.71
C ASP A 61 -27.51 -28.72 0.60
N SER A 62 -28.25 -28.79 -0.50
CA SER A 62 -27.92 -29.67 -1.63
C SER A 62 -26.62 -29.22 -2.31
N LYS A 63 -25.63 -30.12 -2.36
CA LYS A 63 -24.26 -29.85 -2.86
C LYS A 63 -24.18 -29.41 -4.32
N ASP A 64 -25.24 -29.58 -5.11
CA ASP A 64 -25.19 -29.53 -6.57
C ASP A 64 -25.89 -28.30 -7.20
N VAL A 65 -26.43 -27.38 -6.40
CA VAL A 65 -27.20 -26.21 -6.91
C VAL A 65 -26.38 -25.31 -7.86
N TRP A 66 -25.07 -25.25 -7.68
CA TRP A 66 -24.16 -24.48 -8.54
C TRP A 66 -23.81 -25.22 -9.84
N GLN A 67 -24.07 -26.52 -9.97
CA GLN A 67 -23.77 -27.28 -11.21
C GLN A 67 -24.75 -26.95 -12.36
N ASP A 68 -25.86 -26.25 -12.10
CA ASP A 68 -26.77 -25.77 -13.14
C ASP A 68 -26.10 -24.71 -14.03
N LYS A 69 -26.09 -24.93 -15.35
CA LYS A 69 -25.67 -23.96 -16.37
C LYS A 69 -26.42 -22.62 -16.27
N ARG A 70 -27.60 -22.59 -15.65
CA ARG A 70 -28.43 -21.38 -15.39
C ARG A 70 -28.27 -20.81 -13.98
N PHE A 71 -27.31 -21.28 -13.18
CA PHE A 71 -27.12 -20.86 -11.79
C PHE A 71 -26.82 -19.35 -11.61
N LEU A 72 -26.00 -18.73 -12.47
CA LEU A 72 -25.82 -17.26 -12.48
C LEU A 72 -26.92 -16.51 -13.27
N GLY A 73 -27.82 -17.22 -13.95
CA GLY A 73 -28.90 -16.65 -14.77
C GLY A 73 -28.40 -15.95 -16.05
N ARG A 74 -29.25 -15.15 -16.69
CA ARG A 74 -28.89 -14.35 -17.87
C ARG A 74 -28.17 -13.05 -17.45
N GLY A 75 -27.08 -12.72 -18.13
CA GLY A 75 -26.24 -11.54 -17.90
C GLY A 75 -24.79 -11.79 -18.38
N PRO A 76 -23.86 -10.84 -18.17
CA PRO A 76 -22.47 -10.97 -18.62
C PRO A 76 -21.77 -12.24 -18.13
N LEU A 77 -22.00 -12.64 -16.87
CA LEU A 77 -21.36 -13.83 -16.29
C LEU A 77 -22.03 -15.16 -16.70
N ALA A 78 -22.96 -15.16 -17.66
CA ALA A 78 -23.64 -16.38 -18.08
C ALA A 78 -22.75 -17.31 -18.94
N VAL A 79 -21.94 -16.73 -19.84
CA VAL A 79 -21.07 -17.51 -20.73
C VAL A 79 -19.84 -18.07 -19.99
N PRO A 80 -19.06 -17.26 -19.24
CA PRO A 80 -17.92 -17.79 -18.49
C PRO A 80 -18.31 -18.85 -17.44
N TRP A 81 -19.55 -18.78 -16.92
CA TRP A 81 -20.08 -19.81 -16.03
C TRP A 81 -20.32 -21.16 -16.72
N VAL A 82 -20.79 -21.13 -17.96
CA VAL A 82 -21.01 -22.35 -18.75
C VAL A 82 -19.67 -22.94 -19.20
N GLU A 83 -18.69 -22.10 -19.55
CA GLU A 83 -17.32 -22.52 -19.87
C GLU A 83 -16.64 -23.18 -18.68
N TYR A 84 -16.72 -22.56 -17.49
CA TYR A 84 -16.26 -23.14 -16.23
C TYR A 84 -16.88 -24.52 -15.94
N LEU A 85 -18.20 -24.65 -16.07
CA LEU A 85 -18.89 -25.93 -15.86
C LEU A 85 -18.55 -26.98 -16.93
N ASN A 86 -18.34 -26.57 -18.18
CA ASN A 86 -17.91 -27.47 -19.25
C ASN A 86 -16.48 -27.98 -19.00
N SER A 87 -15.55 -27.09 -18.62
CA SER A 87 -14.17 -27.45 -18.26
C SER A 87 -14.12 -28.53 -17.18
N ARG A 88 -14.98 -28.39 -16.16
CA ARG A 88 -15.14 -29.41 -15.11
C ARG A 88 -15.81 -30.71 -15.57
N LEU A 89 -16.68 -30.68 -16.59
CA LEU A 89 -17.32 -31.87 -17.14
C LEU A 89 -16.37 -32.74 -17.96
N PHE A 90 -15.40 -32.14 -18.67
CA PHE A 90 -14.37 -32.90 -19.41
C PHE A 90 -13.25 -33.43 -18.50
N ALA A 91 -13.13 -32.93 -17.27
CA ALA A 91 -12.14 -33.35 -16.29
C ALA A 91 -12.43 -34.74 -15.64
N ASP A 92 -13.71 -35.16 -15.59
CA ASP A 92 -14.11 -36.40 -14.88
C ASP A 92 -13.75 -37.70 -15.62
N ASP A 93 -13.56 -37.68 -16.96
CA ASP A 93 -13.29 -38.89 -17.74
C ASP A 93 -11.80 -39.28 -17.82
N GLU A 94 -10.86 -38.33 -17.69
CA GLU A 94 -9.43 -38.61 -17.86
C GLU A 94 -8.52 -37.59 -17.13
N TYR A 95 -8.25 -37.80 -15.83
CA TYR A 95 -7.12 -37.27 -15.04
C TYR A 95 -6.78 -35.76 -15.02
N HIS A 96 -7.54 -34.86 -15.64
CA HIS A 96 -7.28 -33.41 -15.59
C HIS A 96 -7.90 -32.80 -14.32
N ASN A 97 -7.12 -32.04 -13.53
CA ASN A 97 -7.70 -31.24 -12.45
C ASN A 97 -8.54 -30.10 -13.06
N ALA A 98 -9.84 -30.03 -12.70
CA ALA A 98 -10.71 -28.95 -13.17
C ALA A 98 -10.13 -27.57 -12.84
N SER A 99 -10.02 -26.71 -13.86
CA SER A 99 -9.43 -25.37 -13.76
C SER A 99 -10.09 -24.53 -12.66
N PRO A 100 -9.32 -23.71 -11.91
CA PRO A 100 -9.85 -22.78 -10.92
C PRO A 100 -11.00 -21.92 -11.43
N ILE A 101 -11.97 -21.66 -10.55
CA ILE A 101 -13.10 -20.76 -10.84
C ILE A 101 -12.65 -19.33 -11.19
N ASP A 102 -11.51 -18.92 -10.65
CA ASP A 102 -10.90 -17.60 -10.81
C ASP A 102 -10.40 -17.37 -12.25
N ASP A 103 -10.14 -18.44 -13.03
CA ASP A 103 -9.72 -18.31 -14.43
C ASP A 103 -10.86 -17.82 -15.34
N TYR A 104 -12.11 -18.14 -14.98
CA TYR A 104 -13.32 -17.81 -15.75
C TYR A 104 -14.14 -16.66 -15.14
N ILE A 105 -14.26 -16.63 -13.81
CA ILE A 105 -15.04 -15.63 -13.08
C ILE A 105 -14.07 -14.79 -12.27
N ASN A 106 -13.69 -13.62 -12.79
CA ASN A 106 -12.70 -12.71 -12.19
C ASN A 106 -13.06 -11.24 -12.38
N GLU A 107 -12.14 -10.33 -12.04
CA GLU A 107 -12.39 -8.90 -12.22
C GLU A 107 -12.50 -8.52 -13.70
N ASP A 108 -11.83 -9.21 -14.60
CA ASP A 108 -11.92 -8.93 -16.03
C ASP A 108 -13.31 -9.27 -16.56
N THR A 109 -13.76 -10.51 -16.36
CA THR A 109 -15.09 -10.97 -16.83
C THR A 109 -16.27 -10.38 -16.05
N ALA A 110 -16.08 -9.92 -14.80
CA ALA A 110 -17.15 -9.31 -13.99
C ALA A 110 -17.18 -7.77 -14.02
N ILE A 111 -16.09 -7.09 -14.38
CA ILE A 111 -15.94 -5.64 -14.24
C ILE A 111 -15.37 -4.98 -15.50
N TYR A 112 -14.18 -5.40 -15.95
CA TYR A 112 -13.45 -4.64 -16.97
C TYR A 112 -13.99 -4.85 -18.38
N GLU A 113 -14.26 -6.09 -18.77
CA GLU A 113 -14.82 -6.44 -20.08
C GLU A 113 -16.28 -5.98 -20.21
N PRO A 114 -17.23 -6.29 -19.29
CA PRO A 114 -18.60 -5.79 -19.39
C PRO A 114 -18.70 -4.27 -19.26
N GLY A 115 -17.74 -3.64 -18.59
CA GLY A 115 -17.72 -2.21 -18.32
C GLY A 115 -17.06 -1.35 -19.40
N PHE A 116 -16.49 -1.96 -20.47
CA PHE A 116 -15.67 -1.25 -21.48
C PHE A 116 -14.63 -0.33 -20.82
N SER A 117 -13.76 -0.91 -19.99
CA SER A 117 -12.80 -0.19 -19.12
C SER A 117 -12.11 1.01 -19.79
N SER A 118 -11.51 0.83 -20.97
CA SER A 118 -10.80 1.89 -21.70
C SER A 118 -11.68 3.09 -22.07
N PHE A 119 -12.97 2.86 -22.35
CA PHE A 119 -13.93 3.95 -22.59
C PHE A 119 -14.38 4.58 -21.26
N ALA A 120 -14.63 3.77 -20.23
CA ALA A 120 -15.01 4.25 -18.91
C ALA A 120 -13.96 5.18 -18.29
N ASP A 121 -12.68 4.87 -18.45
CA ASP A 121 -11.56 5.68 -17.93
C ASP A 121 -11.38 6.99 -18.73
N ALA A 122 -11.77 7.02 -20.01
CA ALA A 122 -11.69 8.22 -20.87
C ALA A 122 -12.86 9.20 -20.65
N VAL A 123 -14.06 8.72 -20.31
CA VAL A 123 -15.28 9.54 -20.16
C VAL A 123 -15.10 10.75 -19.23
N PRO A 124 -14.50 10.64 -18.02
CA PRO A 124 -14.23 11.79 -17.16
C PRO A 124 -13.43 12.90 -17.84
N GLY A 125 -12.42 12.53 -18.64
CA GLY A 125 -11.60 13.49 -19.40
C GLY A 125 -12.41 14.17 -20.49
N ILE A 126 -13.14 13.39 -21.29
CA ILE A 126 -13.97 13.89 -22.39
C ILE A 126 -15.05 14.86 -21.89
N LEU A 127 -15.67 14.59 -20.73
CA LEU A 127 -16.66 15.49 -20.10
C LEU A 127 -16.07 16.85 -19.71
N VAL A 128 -14.83 16.88 -19.20
CA VAL A 128 -14.11 18.15 -18.91
C VAL A 128 -13.71 18.86 -20.20
N SER A 129 -13.21 18.14 -21.21
CA SER A 129 -12.86 18.70 -22.52
C SER A 129 -14.07 19.30 -23.24
N LEU A 130 -15.26 18.68 -23.13
CA LEU A 130 -16.52 19.24 -23.64
C LEU A 130 -16.94 20.50 -22.87
N GLY A 131 -16.75 20.53 -21.55
CA GLY A 131 -16.98 21.74 -20.74
C GLY A 131 -16.06 22.89 -21.15
N PHE A 132 -14.78 22.60 -21.42
CA PHE A 132 -13.82 23.57 -21.95
C PHE A 132 -14.12 24.02 -23.39
N LEU A 133 -14.60 23.12 -24.25
CA LEU A 133 -15.09 23.52 -25.58
C LEU A 133 -16.32 24.44 -25.46
N GLY A 134 -17.18 24.20 -24.48
CA GLY A 134 -18.29 25.10 -24.11
C GLY A 134 -17.83 26.49 -23.67
N THR A 135 -16.75 26.63 -22.90
CA THR A 135 -16.22 27.95 -22.51
C THR A 135 -15.70 28.73 -23.71
N LEU A 136 -14.94 28.09 -24.59
CA LEU A 136 -14.41 28.71 -25.81
C LEU A 136 -15.56 29.20 -26.71
N LEU A 137 -16.58 28.37 -26.94
CA LEU A 137 -17.76 28.78 -27.71
C LEU A 137 -18.52 29.94 -27.05
N GLY A 138 -18.67 29.94 -25.72
CA GLY A 138 -19.32 31.03 -24.99
C GLY A 138 -18.60 32.36 -25.09
N ILE A 139 -17.26 32.34 -25.06
CA ILE A 139 -16.43 33.54 -25.25
C ILE A 139 -16.53 34.04 -26.69
N VAL A 140 -16.44 33.14 -27.68
CA VAL A 140 -16.57 33.51 -29.11
C VAL A 140 -17.96 34.11 -29.40
N MET A 141 -19.03 33.52 -28.86
CA MET A 141 -20.40 34.08 -28.98
C MET A 141 -20.58 35.40 -28.22
N GLY A 142 -19.85 35.61 -27.12
CA GLY A 142 -19.85 36.86 -26.36
C GLY A 142 -19.09 38.01 -27.03
N LEU A 143 -18.19 37.70 -27.96
CA LEU A 143 -17.33 38.67 -28.66
C LEU A 143 -17.73 38.90 -30.13
N SER A 144 -18.62 38.09 -30.70
CA SER A 144 -18.92 38.09 -32.14
C SER A 144 -19.62 39.34 -32.68
N ASP A 145 -20.07 40.24 -31.81
CA ASP A 145 -20.89 41.42 -32.14
C ASP A 145 -20.41 42.67 -31.35
N PHE A 146 -19.12 42.71 -31.00
CA PHE A 146 -18.56 43.73 -30.10
C PHE A 146 -18.25 45.03 -30.86
N ASN A 147 -19.21 45.96 -30.89
CA ASN A 147 -19.04 47.29 -31.48
C ASN A 147 -18.94 48.40 -30.42
N LEU A 148 -17.98 49.33 -30.62
CA LEU A 148 -17.71 50.50 -29.76
C LEU A 148 -18.06 51.84 -30.43
N ASP A 149 -18.69 51.84 -31.61
CA ASP A 149 -19.01 53.05 -32.39
C ASP A 149 -19.99 54.03 -31.68
N SER A 150 -20.72 53.57 -30.66
CA SER A 150 -21.61 54.41 -29.84
C SER A 150 -21.78 53.88 -28.41
N SER A 151 -22.24 54.75 -27.49
CA SER A 151 -22.55 54.35 -26.11
C SER A 151 -23.63 53.26 -26.02
N ASP A 152 -24.64 53.33 -26.89
CA ASP A 152 -25.72 52.33 -26.91
C ASP A 152 -25.24 50.98 -27.46
N ALA A 153 -24.46 51.00 -28.55
CA ALA A 153 -23.81 49.80 -29.08
C ALA A 153 -22.87 49.15 -28.06
N THR A 154 -22.12 49.97 -27.30
CA THR A 154 -21.25 49.50 -26.21
C THR A 154 -22.06 48.81 -25.10
N MET A 155 -23.22 49.37 -24.73
CA MET A 155 -24.08 48.80 -23.69
C MET A 155 -24.69 47.46 -24.11
N ASP A 156 -25.10 47.32 -25.37
CA ASP A 156 -25.62 46.04 -25.89
C ASP A 156 -24.50 45.01 -26.12
N ALA A 157 -23.30 45.42 -26.54
CA ALA A 157 -22.12 44.55 -26.59
C ALA A 157 -21.77 43.97 -25.20
N ILE A 158 -21.85 44.77 -24.13
CA ILE A 158 -21.66 44.30 -22.74
C ILE A 158 -22.74 43.28 -22.34
N ARG A 159 -24.00 43.47 -22.75
CA ARG A 159 -25.09 42.52 -22.48
C ARG A 159 -24.87 41.18 -23.19
N VAL A 160 -24.48 41.20 -24.47
CA VAL A 160 -24.17 39.99 -25.25
C VAL A 160 -22.97 39.24 -24.63
N LEU A 161 -21.90 39.96 -24.28
CA LEU A 161 -20.73 39.40 -23.61
C LEU A 161 -21.10 38.73 -22.27
N MET A 162 -21.95 39.37 -21.46
CA MET A 162 -22.41 38.83 -20.17
C MET A 162 -23.20 37.52 -20.32
N VAL A 163 -24.02 37.40 -21.37
CA VAL A 163 -24.74 36.15 -21.71
C VAL A 163 -23.78 35.06 -22.16
N GLY A 164 -22.81 35.39 -23.03
CA GLY A 164 -21.77 34.46 -23.48
C GLY A 164 -20.88 33.95 -22.35
N MET A 165 -20.46 34.84 -21.44
CA MET A 165 -19.72 34.48 -20.22
C MET A 165 -20.54 33.57 -19.29
N ARG A 166 -21.82 33.87 -19.06
CA ARG A 166 -22.69 33.01 -18.24
C ARG A 166 -22.80 31.60 -18.83
N TYR A 167 -22.94 31.49 -20.15
CA TYR A 167 -22.96 30.21 -20.86
C TYR A 167 -21.61 29.47 -20.74
N ALA A 168 -20.48 30.16 -20.88
CA ALA A 168 -19.15 29.61 -20.71
C ALA A 168 -18.95 29.01 -19.30
N PHE A 169 -19.26 29.77 -18.25
CA PHE A 169 -19.12 29.26 -16.88
C PHE A 169 -20.05 28.08 -16.60
N ALA A 170 -21.30 28.13 -17.04
CA ALA A 170 -22.27 27.06 -16.82
C ALA A 170 -21.90 25.75 -17.55
N THR A 171 -21.41 25.82 -18.80
CA THR A 171 -20.93 24.63 -19.53
C THR A 171 -19.71 23.98 -18.86
N SER A 172 -18.76 24.78 -18.39
CA SER A 172 -17.60 24.30 -17.61
C SER A 172 -18.02 23.58 -16.33
N ILE A 173 -18.90 24.20 -15.54
CA ILE A 173 -19.41 23.64 -14.28
C ILE A 173 -20.10 22.30 -14.53
N VAL A 174 -20.95 22.20 -15.56
CA VAL A 174 -21.64 20.95 -15.90
C VAL A 174 -20.67 19.85 -16.36
N GLY A 175 -19.65 20.18 -17.15
CA GLY A 175 -18.60 19.23 -17.56
C GLY A 175 -17.79 18.69 -16.37
N VAL A 176 -17.36 19.55 -15.45
CA VAL A 176 -16.61 19.16 -14.24
C VAL A 176 -17.48 18.35 -13.28
N ILE A 177 -18.72 18.79 -12.99
CA ILE A 177 -19.65 18.05 -12.12
C ILE A 177 -19.95 16.66 -12.73
N GLY A 178 -20.22 16.59 -14.03
CA GLY A 178 -20.43 15.33 -14.74
C GLY A 178 -19.24 14.39 -14.64
N SER A 179 -18.03 14.90 -14.83
CA SER A 179 -16.78 14.14 -14.72
C SER A 179 -16.55 13.54 -13.33
N VAL A 180 -16.71 14.36 -12.28
CA VAL A 180 -16.57 13.93 -10.87
C VAL A 180 -17.66 12.92 -10.50
N LEU A 181 -18.91 13.21 -10.87
CA LEU A 181 -20.05 12.35 -10.57
C LEU A 181 -19.93 10.98 -11.26
N PHE A 182 -19.55 10.95 -12.55
CA PHE A 182 -19.32 9.71 -13.27
C PHE A 182 -18.18 8.89 -12.63
N SER A 183 -17.05 9.55 -12.33
CA SER A 183 -15.89 8.92 -11.68
C SER A 183 -16.26 8.29 -10.33
N LEU A 184 -17.09 8.96 -9.53
CA LEU A 184 -17.56 8.44 -8.25
C LEU A 184 -18.48 7.23 -8.44
N ILE A 185 -19.46 7.30 -9.35
CA ILE A 185 -20.38 6.19 -9.63
C ILE A 185 -19.61 4.98 -10.16
N LEU A 186 -18.65 5.17 -11.07
CA LEU A 186 -17.81 4.10 -11.61
C LEU A 186 -17.00 3.40 -10.50
N ARG A 187 -16.29 4.15 -9.65
CA ARG A 187 -15.51 3.60 -8.54
C ARG A 187 -16.39 2.85 -7.53
N VAL A 188 -17.57 3.37 -7.22
CA VAL A 188 -18.55 2.70 -6.34
C VAL A 188 -19.09 1.42 -6.99
N ALA A 189 -19.42 1.45 -8.28
CA ALA A 189 -19.86 0.28 -9.03
C ALA A 189 -18.79 -0.82 -9.04
N GLN A 190 -17.57 -0.51 -9.46
CA GLN A 190 -16.42 -1.42 -9.47
C GLN A 190 -16.16 -2.01 -8.07
N GLY A 191 -15.91 -1.17 -7.06
CA GLY A 191 -15.60 -1.64 -5.70
C GLY A 191 -16.73 -2.47 -5.05
N SER A 192 -17.98 -2.14 -5.34
CA SER A 192 -19.13 -2.93 -4.89
C SER A 192 -19.29 -4.29 -5.59
N THR A 193 -18.70 -4.43 -6.78
CA THR A 193 -18.68 -5.64 -7.61
C THR A 193 -17.51 -6.53 -7.21
N ARG A 194 -16.31 -5.97 -7.00
CA ARG A 194 -15.18 -6.67 -6.34
C ARG A 194 -15.60 -7.31 -5.01
N LYS A 195 -16.33 -6.56 -4.18
CA LYS A 195 -16.86 -7.07 -2.90
C LYS A 195 -17.97 -8.12 -3.06
N ALA A 196 -18.64 -8.19 -4.23
CA ALA A 196 -19.58 -9.26 -4.54
C ALA A 196 -18.87 -10.50 -5.09
N LEU A 197 -17.81 -10.32 -5.88
CA LEU A 197 -16.93 -11.35 -6.44
C LEU A 197 -16.18 -12.08 -5.34
N LYS A 198 -15.50 -11.36 -4.44
CA LYS A 198 -14.83 -11.99 -3.28
C LYS A 198 -15.78 -12.83 -2.43
N ARG A 199 -16.98 -12.30 -2.13
CA ARG A 199 -18.03 -13.05 -1.40
C ARG A 199 -18.57 -14.26 -2.17
N PHE A 200 -18.42 -14.28 -3.48
CA PHE A 200 -18.79 -15.40 -4.33
C PHE A 200 -17.73 -16.50 -4.25
N TYR A 201 -16.45 -16.16 -4.35
CA TYR A 201 -15.36 -17.10 -4.06
C TYR A 201 -15.44 -17.67 -2.64
N ASP A 202 -15.60 -16.82 -1.61
CA ASP A 202 -15.75 -17.25 -0.21
C ASP A 202 -16.87 -18.30 -0.05
N ALA A 203 -17.98 -18.14 -0.80
CA ALA A 203 -19.13 -19.04 -0.75
C ALA A 203 -18.91 -20.33 -1.58
N MET A 204 -18.25 -20.23 -2.74
CA MET A 204 -17.91 -21.38 -3.58
C MET A 204 -16.86 -22.27 -2.91
N GLN A 205 -15.81 -21.70 -2.32
CA GLN A 205 -14.76 -22.45 -1.61
C GLN A 205 -15.34 -23.26 -0.44
N GLN A 206 -16.29 -22.68 0.31
CA GLN A 206 -16.98 -23.35 1.42
C GLN A 206 -17.88 -24.51 0.96
N GLN A 207 -18.59 -24.37 -0.17
CA GLN A 207 -19.54 -25.41 -0.61
C GLN A 207 -18.87 -26.50 -1.46
N ALA A 208 -17.91 -26.14 -2.32
CA ALA A 208 -17.44 -27.00 -3.40
C ALA A 208 -16.20 -27.87 -3.07
N HIS A 209 -15.71 -27.85 -1.82
CA HIS A 209 -14.51 -28.59 -1.38
C HIS A 209 -13.29 -28.34 -2.29
N MET A 210 -13.16 -27.10 -2.78
CA MET A 210 -12.04 -26.71 -3.63
C MET A 210 -10.79 -26.53 -2.77
N VAL A 211 -10.07 -27.65 -2.62
CA VAL A 211 -8.65 -27.63 -2.29
C VAL A 211 -7.96 -26.86 -3.41
N THR A 212 -7.59 -25.61 -3.12
CA THR A 212 -6.72 -24.81 -3.98
C THR A 212 -5.40 -25.58 -4.11
N VAL A 213 -5.22 -26.23 -5.26
CA VAL A 213 -4.02 -27.01 -5.56
C VAL A 213 -2.82 -26.07 -5.53
N ASP A 214 -1.82 -26.42 -4.72
CA ASP A 214 -0.63 -25.62 -4.48
C ASP A 214 0.11 -25.30 -5.82
N PRO A 215 0.63 -24.09 -6.04
CA PRO A 215 1.25 -23.70 -7.32
C PRO A 215 2.39 -24.64 -7.78
N ILE A 216 3.11 -25.29 -6.85
CA ILE A 216 4.16 -26.25 -7.20
C ILE A 216 3.55 -27.51 -7.86
N THR A 217 2.35 -27.90 -7.43
CA THR A 217 1.63 -29.05 -7.99
C THR A 217 1.12 -28.74 -9.41
N GLN A 218 0.68 -27.51 -9.70
CA GLN A 218 0.36 -27.11 -11.08
C GLN A 218 1.58 -27.21 -12.00
N ILE A 219 2.75 -26.72 -11.56
CA ILE A 219 3.99 -26.78 -12.35
C ILE A 219 4.42 -28.23 -12.61
N ALA A 220 4.27 -29.11 -11.63
CA ALA A 220 4.56 -30.54 -11.79
C ALA A 220 3.61 -31.22 -12.79
N ILE A 221 2.31 -30.89 -12.77
CA ILE A 221 1.32 -31.39 -13.74
C ILE A 221 1.66 -30.94 -15.16
N TYR A 222 1.95 -29.65 -15.37
CA TYR A 222 2.34 -29.13 -16.69
C TYR A 222 3.61 -29.80 -17.24
N GLN A 223 4.60 -30.13 -16.40
CA GLN A 223 5.78 -30.88 -16.83
C GLN A 223 5.42 -32.33 -17.24
N GLN A 224 4.48 -32.96 -16.54
CA GLN A 224 4.02 -34.32 -16.84
C GLN A 224 3.20 -34.37 -18.15
N GLU A 225 2.29 -33.42 -18.37
CA GLU A 225 1.57 -33.22 -19.65
C GLU A 225 2.54 -33.03 -20.82
N GLN A 226 3.52 -32.13 -20.67
CA GLN A 226 4.48 -31.82 -21.72
C GLN A 226 5.37 -33.04 -22.06
N THR A 227 5.67 -33.87 -21.06
CA THR A 227 6.39 -35.15 -21.25
C THR A 227 5.51 -36.20 -21.95
N ALA A 228 4.24 -36.33 -21.58
CA ALA A 228 3.30 -37.25 -22.22
C ALA A 228 3.03 -36.88 -23.68
N MET A 229 2.88 -35.58 -23.97
CA MET A 229 2.74 -35.06 -25.34
C MET A 229 3.99 -35.34 -26.20
N MET A 230 5.20 -35.20 -25.64
CA MET A 230 6.43 -35.61 -26.31
C MET A 230 6.49 -37.12 -26.60
N GLN A 231 6.04 -37.97 -25.67
CA GLN A 231 6.00 -39.42 -25.87
C GLN A 231 5.00 -39.82 -26.98
N SER A 232 3.80 -39.23 -26.97
CA SER A 232 2.80 -39.43 -28.03
C SER A 232 3.33 -38.99 -29.40
N LEU A 233 3.93 -37.81 -29.48
CA LEU A 233 4.52 -37.29 -30.72
C LEU A 233 5.65 -38.19 -31.27
N ALA A 234 6.49 -38.74 -30.39
CA ALA A 234 7.53 -39.71 -30.78
C ALA A 234 6.94 -41.03 -31.30
N GLN A 235 5.80 -41.45 -30.75
CA GLN A 235 5.10 -42.68 -31.14
C GLN A 235 4.38 -42.51 -32.50
N ASP A 236 3.76 -41.37 -32.75
CA ASP A 236 3.16 -41.03 -34.06
C ASP A 236 4.22 -40.89 -35.17
N ILE A 237 5.38 -40.30 -34.88
CA ILE A 237 6.49 -40.18 -35.85
C ILE A 237 7.05 -41.56 -36.23
N THR A 238 7.13 -42.50 -35.28
CA THR A 238 7.69 -43.84 -35.55
C THR A 238 6.68 -44.79 -36.19
N GLY A 239 5.40 -44.72 -35.81
CA GLY A 239 4.33 -45.53 -36.42
C GLY A 239 3.88 -45.00 -37.78
N GLY A 240 3.42 -43.74 -37.83
CA GLY A 240 2.70 -43.20 -38.99
C GLY A 240 3.56 -42.87 -40.22
N LEU A 241 4.87 -42.68 -40.05
CA LEU A 241 5.77 -42.35 -41.16
C LEU A 241 6.14 -43.58 -42.01
N THR A 242 6.37 -44.71 -41.35
CA THR A 242 6.84 -45.96 -41.98
C THR A 242 5.81 -46.51 -42.97
N ASP A 243 4.55 -46.63 -42.55
CA ASP A 243 3.46 -47.14 -43.40
C ASP A 243 3.15 -46.22 -44.59
N ARG A 244 3.31 -44.90 -44.43
CA ARG A 244 3.07 -43.93 -45.51
C ARG A 244 4.15 -43.97 -46.58
N ILE A 245 5.40 -44.20 -46.20
CA ILE A 245 6.51 -44.37 -47.15
C ILE A 245 6.40 -45.70 -47.90
N GLY A 246 6.05 -46.79 -47.20
CA GLY A 246 5.84 -48.11 -47.81
C GLY A 246 4.79 -48.10 -48.93
N ASN A 247 3.58 -47.64 -48.61
CA ASN A 247 2.47 -47.57 -49.57
C ASN A 247 2.76 -46.65 -50.78
N ALA A 248 3.49 -45.55 -50.57
CA ALA A 248 3.86 -44.64 -51.66
C ALA A 248 4.89 -45.24 -52.63
N MET A 249 5.80 -46.09 -52.13
CA MET A 249 6.82 -46.74 -52.95
C MET A 249 6.23 -47.90 -53.77
N GLU A 250 5.26 -48.63 -53.22
CA GLU A 250 4.57 -49.73 -53.90
C GLU A 250 3.75 -49.24 -55.11
N MET A 251 2.97 -48.16 -54.93
CA MET A 251 2.21 -47.53 -56.03
C MET A 251 3.09 -47.00 -57.18
N ALA A 252 4.35 -46.63 -56.90
CA ALA A 252 5.26 -46.07 -57.90
C ALA A 252 5.98 -47.13 -58.76
N LEU A 253 6.17 -48.35 -58.23
CA LEU A 253 6.94 -49.40 -58.89
C LEU A 253 6.07 -50.30 -59.80
N GLN A 254 4.77 -50.42 -59.52
CA GLN A 254 3.85 -51.29 -60.26
C GLN A 254 3.77 -50.98 -61.78
N PRO A 255 3.66 -49.71 -62.24
CA PRO A 255 3.54 -49.41 -63.68
C PRO A 255 4.85 -49.62 -64.47
N LEU A 256 6.00 -49.59 -63.79
CA LEU A 256 7.31 -49.80 -64.41
C LEU A 256 7.49 -51.25 -64.87
N GLN A 257 6.88 -52.19 -64.14
CA GLN A 257 6.95 -53.61 -64.44
C GLN A 257 6.14 -53.98 -65.69
N GLU A 258 4.91 -53.45 -65.84
CA GLU A 258 4.04 -53.70 -67.00
C GLU A 258 4.61 -53.14 -68.32
N SER A 259 5.30 -51.98 -68.26
CA SER A 259 5.89 -51.34 -69.44
C SER A 259 7.07 -52.15 -70.02
N LEU A 260 7.84 -52.83 -69.16
CA LEU A 260 8.98 -53.65 -69.58
C LEU A 260 8.56 -54.94 -70.31
N ASP A 261 7.47 -55.60 -69.87
CA ASP A 261 6.93 -56.79 -70.57
C ASP A 261 6.39 -56.43 -71.97
N SER A 262 5.69 -55.30 -72.10
CA SER A 262 5.15 -54.81 -73.37
C SER A 262 6.24 -54.51 -74.42
N PHE A 263 7.35 -53.92 -73.98
CA PHE A 263 8.47 -53.57 -74.88
C PHE A 263 9.17 -54.80 -75.48
N ILE A 264 9.22 -55.92 -74.76
CA ILE A 264 9.87 -57.15 -75.21
C ILE A 264 9.04 -57.89 -76.28
N ASP A 265 7.71 -57.86 -76.21
CA ASP A 265 6.86 -58.61 -77.16
C ASP A 265 6.71 -57.92 -78.54
N VAL A 266 6.75 -56.58 -78.57
CA VAL A 266 6.63 -55.80 -79.83
C VAL A 266 7.94 -55.84 -80.63
N ALA A 267 9.10 -55.71 -79.97
CA ALA A 267 10.40 -55.65 -80.63
C ALA A 267 10.78 -56.93 -81.40
N ALA A 268 10.13 -58.06 -81.11
CA ALA A 268 10.48 -59.38 -81.66
C ALA A 268 9.69 -59.78 -82.93
N ARG A 269 8.64 -59.06 -83.34
CA ARG A 269 7.64 -59.60 -84.30
C ARG A 269 7.59 -58.97 -85.70
N GLU A 270 8.00 -57.71 -85.89
CA GLU A 270 7.65 -56.97 -87.13
C GLU A 270 8.76 -56.86 -88.21
N GLN A 271 9.99 -57.30 -87.96
CA GLN A 271 11.15 -56.89 -88.79
C GLN A 271 11.52 -57.81 -89.98
N VAL A 272 10.56 -58.45 -90.69
CA VAL A 272 10.91 -59.58 -91.59
C VAL A 272 10.37 -59.55 -93.04
N ARG A 273 9.15 -59.06 -93.34
CA ARG A 273 8.49 -59.35 -94.65
C ARG A 273 7.63 -58.23 -95.23
N GLY A 274 7.77 -57.94 -96.54
CA GLY A 274 6.68 -57.33 -97.33
C GLY A 274 7.00 -56.36 -98.48
N VAL A 275 7.97 -56.64 -99.38
CA VAL A 275 8.30 -55.71 -100.50
C VAL A 275 7.98 -56.24 -101.92
N ASP A 276 7.83 -57.55 -102.13
CA ASP A 276 7.92 -58.16 -103.48
C ASP A 276 6.64 -58.16 -104.36
N ALA A 277 5.47 -57.75 -103.84
CA ALA A 277 4.18 -58.07 -104.49
C ALA A 277 3.55 -56.96 -105.37
N ILE A 278 4.16 -55.77 -105.45
CA ILE A 278 3.47 -54.54 -105.89
C ILE A 278 3.46 -54.32 -107.42
N VAL A 279 4.50 -54.78 -108.14
CA VAL A 279 4.79 -54.27 -109.50
C VAL A 279 3.91 -54.87 -110.60
N SER A 280 3.54 -56.16 -110.52
CA SER A 280 2.97 -56.87 -111.68
C SER A 280 1.51 -56.53 -112.03
N LYS A 281 0.74 -55.93 -111.11
CA LYS A 281 -0.72 -55.77 -111.27
C LYS A 281 -1.17 -54.42 -111.86
N PHE A 282 -0.22 -53.55 -112.20
CA PHE A 282 -0.49 -52.15 -112.55
C PHE A 282 -0.82 -51.93 -114.05
N VAL A 283 -0.22 -52.70 -114.95
CA VAL A 283 -0.21 -52.41 -116.40
C VAL A 283 -1.53 -52.76 -117.10
N GLU A 284 -2.25 -53.78 -116.62
CA GLU A 284 -3.38 -54.37 -117.34
C GLU A 284 -4.67 -53.54 -117.30
N ASN A 285 -4.93 -52.82 -116.19
CA ASN A 285 -6.17 -52.06 -115.99
C ASN A 285 -6.23 -50.70 -116.72
N MET A 286 -5.10 -50.20 -117.25
CA MET A 286 -5.02 -48.81 -117.71
C MET A 286 -5.83 -48.53 -118.99
N ASN A 287 -5.97 -49.53 -119.88
CA ASN A 287 -6.43 -49.32 -121.25
C ASN A 287 -7.95 -49.10 -121.40
N ALA A 288 -8.75 -49.43 -120.37
CA ALA A 288 -10.22 -49.35 -120.43
C ALA A 288 -10.82 -48.06 -119.86
N SER A 289 -10.04 -47.24 -119.13
CA SER A 289 -10.63 -46.28 -118.18
C SER A 289 -10.82 -44.84 -118.68
N LEU A 290 -10.26 -44.47 -119.84
CA LEU A 290 -10.07 -43.05 -120.21
C LEU A 290 -11.35 -42.26 -120.55
N GLY A 291 -12.44 -42.92 -120.94
CA GLY A 291 -13.66 -42.24 -121.39
C GLY A 291 -14.47 -41.57 -120.26
N GLY A 292 -14.65 -42.25 -119.13
CA GLY A 292 -15.43 -41.73 -117.99
C GLY A 292 -14.67 -40.77 -117.08
N GLN A 293 -13.33 -40.83 -117.10
CA GLN A 293 -12.46 -40.09 -116.18
C GLN A 293 -12.59 -38.56 -116.32
N PHE A 294 -12.83 -38.02 -117.52
CA PHE A 294 -12.82 -36.55 -117.73
C PHE A 294 -13.96 -35.81 -117.00
N LEU A 295 -15.18 -36.35 -116.99
CA LEU A 295 -16.29 -35.76 -116.23
C LEU A 295 -16.09 -35.87 -114.72
N GLN A 296 -15.48 -36.98 -114.28
CA GLN A 296 -15.16 -37.20 -112.88
C GLN A 296 -14.01 -36.28 -112.42
N LEU A 297 -13.02 -36.03 -113.30
CA LEU A 297 -11.93 -35.08 -113.08
C LEU A 297 -12.45 -33.65 -112.90
N GLN A 298 -13.39 -33.17 -113.73
CA GLN A 298 -13.98 -31.84 -113.57
C GLN A 298 -14.64 -31.67 -112.19
N ARG A 299 -15.38 -32.69 -111.74
CA ARG A 299 -16.05 -32.68 -110.43
C ARG A 299 -15.04 -32.68 -109.28
N VAL A 300 -14.06 -33.57 -109.33
CA VAL A 300 -12.99 -33.66 -108.33
C VAL A 300 -12.18 -32.36 -108.27
N LEU A 301 -11.89 -31.71 -109.39
CA LEU A 301 -11.22 -30.41 -109.42
C LEU A 301 -12.05 -29.30 -108.77
N ALA A 302 -13.37 -29.27 -108.98
CA ALA A 302 -14.26 -28.29 -108.34
C ALA A 302 -14.37 -28.53 -106.82
N GLU A 303 -14.54 -29.78 -106.39
CA GLU A 303 -14.57 -30.18 -104.98
C GLU A 303 -13.20 -29.90 -104.31
N THR A 304 -12.09 -30.16 -105.00
CA THR A 304 -10.71 -29.87 -104.55
C THR A 304 -10.44 -28.36 -104.44
N ALA A 305 -10.96 -27.54 -105.37
CA ALA A 305 -10.82 -26.09 -105.32
C ALA A 305 -11.58 -25.49 -104.13
N ALA A 306 -12.81 -25.95 -103.87
CA ALA A 306 -13.59 -25.56 -102.70
C ALA A 306 -12.89 -25.98 -101.38
N TRP A 307 -12.39 -27.22 -101.33
CA TRP A 307 -11.62 -27.72 -100.18
C TRP A 307 -10.32 -26.93 -99.95
N HIS A 308 -9.61 -26.51 -101.02
CA HIS A 308 -8.43 -25.66 -100.89
C HIS A 308 -8.76 -24.27 -100.31
N GLN A 309 -9.91 -23.70 -100.66
CA GLN A 309 -10.35 -22.41 -100.11
C GLN A 309 -10.70 -22.52 -98.62
N ASP A 310 -11.47 -23.53 -98.23
CA ASP A 310 -11.80 -23.85 -96.83
C ASP A 310 -10.54 -24.16 -95.99
N THR A 311 -9.58 -24.89 -96.56
CA THR A 311 -8.28 -25.16 -95.95
C THR A 311 -7.46 -23.88 -95.75
N GLN A 312 -7.47 -22.95 -96.71
CA GLN A 312 -6.79 -21.65 -96.55
C GLN A 312 -7.40 -20.81 -95.42
N GLU A 313 -8.72 -20.78 -95.31
CA GLU A 313 -9.43 -20.05 -94.25
C GLU A 313 -9.14 -20.68 -92.87
N THR A 314 -9.18 -22.01 -92.76
CA THR A 314 -8.81 -22.75 -91.55
C THR A 314 -7.36 -22.53 -91.14
N VAL A 315 -6.41 -22.57 -92.09
CA VAL A 315 -4.98 -22.28 -91.82
C VAL A 315 -4.81 -20.84 -91.34
N ARG A 316 -5.52 -19.87 -91.93
CA ARG A 316 -5.49 -18.47 -91.49
C ARG A 316 -6.01 -18.30 -90.07
N ALA A 317 -7.15 -18.88 -89.74
CA ALA A 317 -7.71 -18.86 -88.39
C ALA A 317 -6.76 -19.52 -87.37
N THR A 318 -6.08 -20.61 -87.77
CA THR A 318 -5.07 -21.29 -86.94
C THR A 318 -3.86 -20.40 -86.67
N ILE A 319 -3.35 -19.68 -87.68
CA ILE A 319 -2.24 -18.71 -87.54
C ILE A 319 -2.65 -17.53 -86.63
N GLU A 320 -3.88 -17.03 -86.74
CA GLU A 320 -4.40 -15.98 -85.85
C GLU A 320 -4.52 -16.47 -84.40
N GLY A 321 -4.91 -17.73 -84.19
CA GLY A 321 -4.88 -18.40 -82.89
C GLY A 321 -3.46 -18.54 -82.33
N LEU A 322 -2.51 -19.01 -83.13
CA LEU A 322 -1.10 -19.16 -82.75
C LEU A 322 -0.46 -17.83 -82.34
N ASN A 323 -0.78 -16.75 -83.06
CA ASN A 323 -0.35 -15.39 -82.73
C ASN A 323 -0.99 -14.86 -81.43
N ARG A 324 -2.18 -15.34 -81.04
CA ARG A 324 -2.77 -15.02 -79.73
C ARG A 324 -2.01 -15.75 -78.61
N VAL A 325 -1.81 -17.06 -78.73
CA VAL A 325 -1.04 -17.87 -77.77
C VAL A 325 0.39 -17.32 -77.58
N SER A 326 1.05 -16.88 -78.66
CA SER A 326 2.39 -16.27 -78.58
C SER A 326 2.41 -14.99 -77.73
N ARG A 327 1.40 -14.12 -77.85
CA ARG A 327 1.26 -12.93 -76.98
C ARG A 327 0.98 -13.31 -75.53
N ASP A 328 0.14 -14.31 -75.30
CA ASP A 328 -0.18 -14.79 -73.96
C ASP A 328 1.07 -15.36 -73.26
N ILE A 329 1.94 -16.07 -73.99
CA ILE A 329 3.24 -16.56 -73.48
C ILE A 329 4.15 -15.39 -73.06
N VAL A 330 4.26 -14.34 -73.88
CA VAL A 330 5.05 -13.13 -73.52
C VAL A 330 4.48 -12.45 -72.27
N GLN A 331 3.16 -12.37 -72.14
CA GLN A 331 2.51 -11.80 -70.95
C GLN A 331 2.74 -12.66 -69.70
N ILE A 332 2.71 -13.99 -69.81
CA ILE A 332 3.05 -14.92 -68.72
C ILE A 332 4.51 -14.73 -68.28
N GLN A 333 5.43 -14.56 -69.24
CA GLN A 333 6.86 -14.34 -68.94
C GLN A 333 7.07 -13.04 -68.15
N GLN A 334 6.45 -11.93 -68.56
CA GLN A 334 6.49 -10.65 -67.83
C GLN A 334 5.87 -10.75 -66.43
N MET A 335 4.78 -11.50 -66.29
CA MET A 335 4.15 -11.74 -64.99
C MET A 335 5.04 -12.59 -64.07
N SER A 336 5.73 -13.59 -64.62
CA SER A 336 6.71 -14.41 -63.88
C SER A 336 7.89 -13.57 -63.37
N GLU A 337 8.42 -12.67 -64.19
CA GLU A 337 9.47 -11.74 -63.79
C GLU A 337 8.99 -10.81 -62.65
N SER A 338 7.78 -10.26 -62.76
CA SER A 338 7.17 -9.45 -61.70
C SER A 338 6.95 -10.23 -60.39
N LEU A 339 6.61 -11.52 -60.47
CA LEU A 339 6.49 -12.39 -59.30
C LEU A 339 7.85 -12.63 -58.62
N ILE A 340 8.90 -12.89 -59.40
CA ILE A 340 10.27 -13.08 -58.86
C ILE A 340 10.72 -11.82 -58.10
N VAL A 341 10.54 -10.63 -58.67
CA VAL A 341 10.88 -9.35 -58.00
C VAL A 341 10.07 -9.14 -56.71
N LYS A 342 8.80 -9.55 -56.67
CA LYS A 342 7.98 -9.48 -55.45
C LYS A 342 8.42 -10.50 -54.39
N PHE A 343 8.82 -11.70 -54.79
CA PHE A 343 9.34 -12.73 -53.88
C PHE A 343 10.68 -12.32 -53.27
N ASP A 344 11.60 -11.78 -54.07
CA ASP A 344 12.87 -11.20 -53.58
C ASP A 344 12.61 -10.11 -52.52
N GLY A 345 11.75 -9.13 -52.86
CA GLY A 345 11.34 -8.08 -51.93
C GLY A 345 10.61 -8.57 -50.67
N TYR A 346 9.97 -9.75 -50.72
CA TYR A 346 9.38 -10.40 -49.55
C TYR A 346 10.46 -11.06 -48.67
N ILE A 347 11.41 -11.79 -49.27
CA ILE A 347 12.54 -12.43 -48.55
C ILE A 347 13.38 -11.37 -47.83
N VAL A 348 13.70 -10.25 -48.48
CA VAL A 348 14.45 -9.15 -47.85
C VAL A 348 13.71 -8.57 -46.64
N ARG A 349 12.38 -8.40 -46.74
CA ARG A 349 11.55 -7.92 -45.60
C ARG A 349 11.46 -8.95 -44.49
N LEU A 350 11.40 -10.24 -44.82
CA LEU A 350 11.35 -11.33 -43.84
C LEU A 350 12.65 -11.41 -43.05
N GLY A 351 13.81 -11.33 -43.72
CA GLY A 351 15.12 -11.26 -43.06
C GLY A 351 15.25 -10.04 -42.15
N ALA A 352 14.81 -8.86 -42.61
CA ALA A 352 14.80 -7.65 -41.78
C ALA A 352 13.84 -7.73 -40.58
N ALA A 353 12.74 -8.48 -40.69
CA ALA A 353 11.83 -8.75 -39.58
C ALA A 353 12.43 -9.76 -38.59
N GLN A 354 13.10 -10.81 -39.09
CA GLN A 354 13.81 -11.80 -38.26
C GLN A 354 14.92 -11.14 -37.44
N GLN A 355 15.73 -10.27 -38.05
CA GLN A 355 16.77 -9.53 -37.33
C GLN A 355 16.17 -8.69 -36.18
N LYS A 356 15.06 -7.98 -36.42
CA LYS A 356 14.38 -7.21 -35.37
C LYS A 356 13.83 -8.07 -34.23
N VAL A 357 13.43 -9.31 -34.52
CA VAL A 357 13.00 -10.27 -33.50
C VAL A 357 14.20 -10.73 -32.67
N GLU A 358 15.34 -11.00 -33.30
CA GLU A 358 16.59 -11.37 -32.62
C GLU A 358 17.15 -10.23 -31.74
N ASP A 359 17.21 -9.00 -32.26
CA ASP A 359 17.55 -7.79 -31.50
C ASP A 359 16.58 -7.61 -30.30
N GLY A 360 15.28 -7.88 -30.52
CA GLY A 360 14.24 -7.85 -29.50
C GLY A 360 14.45 -8.86 -28.38
N TYR A 361 14.87 -10.09 -28.69
CA TYR A 361 15.24 -11.10 -27.68
C TYR A 361 16.43 -10.65 -26.83
N GLY A 362 17.43 -9.99 -27.43
CA GLY A 362 18.55 -9.39 -26.68
C GLY A 362 18.08 -8.37 -25.64
N ILE A 363 17.21 -7.43 -26.04
CA ILE A 363 16.63 -6.42 -25.14
C ILE A 363 15.79 -7.06 -24.03
N VAL A 364 15.03 -8.12 -24.32
CA VAL A 364 14.26 -8.86 -23.31
C VAL A 364 15.18 -9.57 -22.31
N ALA A 365 16.26 -10.20 -22.77
CA ALA A 365 17.24 -10.87 -21.90
C ALA A 365 17.93 -9.87 -20.95
N ASP A 366 18.35 -8.71 -21.45
CA ASP A 366 18.93 -7.65 -20.62
C ASP A 366 17.92 -7.09 -19.61
N ASN A 367 16.66 -6.90 -20.01
CA ASN A 367 15.59 -6.48 -19.10
C ASN A 367 15.32 -7.51 -17.99
N VAL A 368 15.29 -8.81 -18.31
CA VAL A 368 15.14 -9.89 -17.30
C VAL A 368 16.30 -9.85 -16.30
N LYS A 369 17.54 -9.72 -16.78
CA LYS A 369 18.74 -9.59 -15.94
C LYS A 369 18.71 -8.36 -15.03
N ASN A 370 18.26 -7.22 -15.55
CA ASN A 370 18.05 -6.01 -14.76
C ASN A 370 16.94 -6.20 -13.70
N MET A 371 15.84 -6.87 -14.06
CA MET A 371 14.73 -7.15 -13.15
C MET A 371 15.15 -8.11 -12.03
N GLU A 372 15.99 -9.12 -12.32
CA GLU A 372 16.59 -9.99 -11.31
C GLU A 372 17.50 -9.21 -10.35
N MET A 373 18.31 -8.29 -10.86
CA MET A 373 19.16 -7.43 -10.03
C MET A 373 18.34 -6.54 -9.09
N VAL A 374 17.26 -5.93 -9.59
CA VAL A 374 16.32 -5.14 -8.79
C VAL A 374 15.60 -6.00 -7.75
N ALA A 375 15.16 -7.21 -8.10
CA ALA A 375 14.53 -8.14 -7.17
C ALA A 375 15.48 -8.55 -6.03
N ARG A 376 16.76 -8.84 -6.33
CA ARG A 376 17.80 -9.11 -5.33
C ARG A 376 18.05 -7.90 -4.42
N GLN A 377 18.07 -6.68 -4.97
CA GLN A 377 18.17 -5.45 -4.17
C GLN A 377 16.95 -5.24 -3.26
N GLN A 378 15.73 -5.44 -3.77
CA GLN A 378 14.50 -5.34 -2.98
C GLN A 378 14.47 -6.36 -1.83
N ALA A 379 14.87 -7.61 -2.08
CA ALA A 379 14.99 -8.64 -1.04
C ALA A 379 15.96 -8.20 0.08
N ASN A 380 17.11 -7.63 -0.29
CA ASN A 380 18.07 -7.09 0.68
C ASN A 380 17.51 -5.90 1.47
N TYR A 381 16.77 -4.98 0.85
CA TYR A 381 16.10 -3.89 1.56
C TYR A 381 15.03 -4.39 2.53
N ILE A 382 14.22 -5.37 2.15
CA ILE A 382 13.21 -5.98 3.03
C ILE A 382 13.89 -6.64 4.24
N ALA A 383 15.00 -7.37 4.03
CA ALA A 383 15.78 -7.96 5.11
C ALA A 383 16.35 -6.90 6.07
N GLN A 384 16.92 -5.81 5.54
CA GLN A 384 17.42 -4.70 6.36
C GLN A 384 16.31 -4.01 7.16
N ILE A 385 15.14 -3.77 6.56
CA ILE A 385 13.98 -3.18 7.24
C ILE A 385 13.48 -4.11 8.36
N GLY A 386 13.37 -5.42 8.10
CA GLY A 386 12.98 -6.40 9.11
C GLY A 386 13.98 -6.47 10.28
N GLN A 387 15.28 -6.39 10.00
CA GLN A 387 16.31 -6.35 11.03
C GLN A 387 16.25 -5.06 11.86
N MET A 388 16.14 -3.89 11.21
CA MET A 388 15.96 -2.60 11.88
C MET A 388 14.68 -2.56 12.73
N GLN A 389 13.58 -3.17 12.27
CA GLN A 389 12.36 -3.31 13.05
C GLN A 389 12.58 -4.18 14.30
N SER A 390 13.31 -5.30 14.16
CA SER A 390 13.65 -6.17 15.29
C SER A 390 14.52 -5.45 16.32
N ASP A 391 15.55 -4.72 15.89
CA ASP A 391 16.44 -3.96 16.77
C ASP A 391 15.69 -2.83 17.48
N PHE A 392 14.83 -2.09 16.77
CA PHE A 392 13.96 -1.06 17.36
C PHE A 392 13.00 -1.66 18.41
N MET A 393 12.35 -2.79 18.11
CA MET A 393 11.48 -3.47 19.08
C MET A 393 12.23 -3.96 20.32
N ARG A 394 13.48 -4.41 20.15
CA ARG A 394 14.36 -4.77 21.27
C ARG A 394 14.74 -3.55 22.11
N GLU A 395 15.05 -2.43 21.47
CA GLU A 395 15.38 -1.18 22.15
C GLU A 395 14.18 -0.61 22.90
N VAL A 396 12.99 -0.55 22.28
CA VAL A 396 11.73 -0.14 22.93
C VAL A 396 11.44 -0.99 24.16
N ASN A 397 11.55 -2.32 24.06
CA ASN A 397 11.36 -3.20 25.23
C ASN A 397 12.39 -2.91 26.34
N SER A 398 13.66 -2.69 25.98
CA SER A 398 14.70 -2.33 26.96
C SER A 398 14.46 -0.95 27.60
N PHE A 399 13.87 -0.01 26.88
CA PHE A 399 13.50 1.31 27.39
C PHE A 399 12.30 1.21 28.33
N GLN A 400 11.28 0.42 27.95
CA GLN A 400 10.14 0.11 28.80
C GLN A 400 10.58 -0.50 30.15
N THR A 401 11.47 -1.48 30.13
CA THR A 401 12.04 -2.10 31.34
C THR A 401 12.84 -1.10 32.18
N ARG A 402 13.70 -0.28 31.55
CA ARG A 402 14.44 0.79 32.23
C ARG A 402 13.49 1.79 32.88
N MET A 403 12.44 2.22 32.19
CA MET A 403 11.49 3.20 32.71
C MET A 403 10.67 2.63 33.88
N ASP A 404 10.20 1.39 33.80
CA ASP A 404 9.51 0.72 34.93
C ASP A 404 10.42 0.59 36.16
N SER A 405 11.71 0.26 35.97
CA SER A 405 12.69 0.22 37.06
C SER A 405 12.97 1.61 37.66
N PHE A 406 13.02 2.65 36.83
CA PHE A 406 13.17 4.04 37.27
C PHE A 406 11.95 4.53 38.05
N THR A 407 10.73 4.25 37.57
CA THR A 407 9.49 4.59 38.27
C THR A 407 9.43 3.91 39.64
N LYS A 408 9.76 2.61 39.74
CA LYS A 408 9.82 1.89 41.03
C LYS A 408 10.81 2.52 42.00
N ALA A 409 12.05 2.76 41.55
CA ALA A 409 13.08 3.40 42.38
C ALA A 409 12.68 4.82 42.82
N TYR A 410 12.04 5.59 41.94
CA TYR A 410 11.55 6.93 42.26
C TYR A 410 10.41 6.90 43.29
N THR A 411 9.41 6.01 43.13
CA THR A 411 8.31 5.85 44.08
C THR A 411 8.81 5.39 45.45
N GLU A 412 9.75 4.43 45.50
CA GLU A 412 10.30 3.94 46.76
C GLU A 412 11.14 5.01 47.47
N ASN A 413 12.02 5.71 46.76
CA ASN A 413 12.78 6.83 47.32
C ASN A 413 11.87 7.99 47.76
N SER A 414 10.78 8.27 47.02
CA SER A 414 9.77 9.24 47.42
C SER A 414 9.08 8.83 48.72
N ASN A 415 8.68 7.56 48.86
CA ASN A 415 8.04 7.05 50.08
C ASN A 415 8.99 7.13 51.29
N ILE A 416 10.26 6.75 51.12
CA ILE A 416 11.30 6.86 52.15
C ILE A 416 11.50 8.34 52.55
N SER A 417 11.59 9.24 51.57
CA SER A 417 11.77 10.68 51.83
C SER A 417 10.56 11.31 52.52
N THR A 418 9.34 10.91 52.16
CA THR A 418 8.10 11.35 52.84
C THR A 418 8.03 10.83 54.27
N ALA A 419 8.40 9.57 54.52
CA ALA A 419 8.48 9.01 55.87
C ALA A 419 9.56 9.72 56.72
N ALA A 420 10.71 10.04 56.14
CA ALA A 420 11.76 10.81 56.80
C ALA A 420 11.28 12.24 57.15
N LEU A 421 10.62 12.94 56.23
CA LEU A 421 10.03 14.26 56.49
C LEU A 421 8.96 14.22 57.60
N HIS A 422 8.11 13.20 57.62
CA HIS A 422 7.16 13.00 58.73
C HIS A 422 7.86 12.78 60.07
N LYS A 423 8.94 11.98 60.11
CA LYS A 423 9.72 11.76 61.32
C LYS A 423 10.38 13.05 61.82
N VAL A 424 10.98 13.84 60.92
CA VAL A 424 11.55 15.15 61.24
C VAL A 424 10.49 16.12 61.76
N ALA A 425 9.28 16.13 61.16
CA ALA A 425 8.19 16.97 61.62
C ALA A 425 7.71 16.61 63.03
N GLU A 426 7.60 15.31 63.36
CA GLU A 426 7.20 14.87 64.70
C GLU A 426 8.32 15.12 65.74
N GLU A 427 9.59 14.84 65.40
CA GLU A 427 10.73 15.20 66.26
C GLU A 427 10.81 16.72 66.51
N MET A 428 10.56 17.54 65.48
CA MET A 428 10.54 19.00 65.60
C MET A 428 9.37 19.49 66.47
N LYS A 429 8.21 18.85 66.41
CA LYS A 429 7.07 19.12 67.30
C LYS A 429 7.39 18.74 68.76
N VAL A 430 7.92 17.55 69.00
CA VAL A 430 8.33 17.09 70.35
C VAL A 430 9.41 18.01 70.94
N ASN A 431 10.41 18.39 70.14
CA ASN A 431 11.44 19.35 70.55
C ASN A 431 10.85 20.75 70.81
N GLY A 432 9.86 21.18 70.04
CA GLY A 432 9.13 22.43 70.26
C GLY A 432 8.34 22.44 71.58
N GLU A 433 7.64 21.34 71.89
CA GLU A 433 6.94 21.16 73.17
C GLU A 433 7.92 21.11 74.36
N ALA A 434 9.04 20.40 74.21
CA ALA A 434 10.10 20.34 75.22
C ALA A 434 10.73 21.72 75.47
N LEU A 435 11.04 22.48 74.41
CA LEU A 435 11.57 23.84 74.51
C LEU A 435 10.56 24.80 75.17
N LEU A 436 9.28 24.71 74.82
CA LEU A 436 8.21 25.51 75.44
C LEU A 436 8.08 25.20 76.94
N ASN A 437 8.17 23.92 77.32
CA ASN A 437 8.10 23.50 78.71
C ASN A 437 9.36 23.91 79.51
N ALA A 438 10.55 23.79 78.91
CA ALA A 438 11.80 24.30 79.49
C ALA A 438 11.74 25.83 79.69
N HIS A 439 11.22 26.57 78.72
CA HIS A 439 11.03 28.02 78.82
C HIS A 439 10.06 28.42 79.93
N LYS A 440 8.91 27.72 80.06
CA LYS A 440 7.96 27.90 81.19
C LYS A 440 8.60 27.59 82.53
N ALA A 441 9.34 26.49 82.63
CA ALA A 441 10.02 26.08 83.87
C ALA A 441 11.10 27.10 84.27
N PHE A 442 11.91 27.56 83.31
CA PHE A 442 12.90 28.62 83.52
C PHE A 442 12.24 29.93 83.97
N SER A 443 11.20 30.41 83.27
CA SER A 443 10.49 31.63 83.63
C SER A 443 9.90 31.58 85.05
N LYS A 444 9.28 30.44 85.43
CA LYS A 444 8.78 30.22 86.79
C LYS A 444 9.92 30.15 87.81
N GLY A 445 11.01 29.46 87.48
CA GLY A 445 12.21 29.34 88.32
C GLY A 445 12.84 30.70 88.61
N VAL A 446 13.10 31.51 87.58
CA VAL A 446 13.64 32.88 87.72
C VAL A 446 12.74 33.74 88.60
N ASN A 447 11.41 33.68 88.42
CA ASN A 447 10.49 34.46 89.25
C ASN A 447 10.50 34.00 90.73
N SER A 448 10.63 32.70 90.98
CA SER A 448 10.73 32.12 92.33
C SER A 448 12.07 32.43 93.00
N GLU A 449 13.18 32.33 92.26
CA GLU A 449 14.54 32.69 92.71
C GLU A 449 14.62 34.18 93.07
N LEU A 450 14.06 35.06 92.23
CA LEU A 450 13.98 36.49 92.52
C LEU A 450 13.16 36.78 93.77
N GLN A 451 11.98 36.15 93.93
CA GLN A 451 11.18 36.30 95.15
C GLN A 451 11.92 35.81 96.40
N HIS A 452 12.62 34.68 96.31
CA HIS A 452 13.43 34.15 97.41
C HIS A 452 14.62 35.06 97.75
N ALA A 453 15.31 35.60 96.74
CA ALA A 453 16.41 36.54 96.91
C ALA A 453 15.94 37.86 97.55
N PHE A 454 14.78 38.39 97.15
CA PHE A 454 14.18 39.56 97.81
C PHE A 454 13.75 39.25 99.25
N GLY A 455 13.17 38.08 99.54
CA GLY A 455 12.83 37.67 100.91
C GLY A 455 14.05 37.50 101.81
N MET A 456 15.13 36.90 101.30
CA MET A 456 16.43 36.81 101.98
C MET A 456 17.03 38.20 102.24
N PHE A 457 16.91 39.13 101.30
CA PHE A 457 17.38 40.50 101.49
C PHE A 457 16.59 41.22 102.59
N ASP A 458 15.26 41.06 102.60
CA ASP A 458 14.36 41.63 103.60
C ASP A 458 14.65 41.07 105.01
N GLN A 459 14.85 39.75 105.14
CA GLN A 459 15.27 39.12 106.39
C GLN A 459 16.64 39.62 106.89
N ASN A 460 17.66 39.68 106.02
CA ASN A 460 18.98 40.21 106.42
C ASN A 460 18.89 41.68 106.85
N MET A 461 18.04 42.49 106.19
CA MET A 461 17.79 43.88 106.61
C MET A 461 17.13 43.95 107.99
N GLN A 462 16.18 43.05 108.29
CA GLN A 462 15.53 42.95 109.59
C GLN A 462 16.52 42.54 110.70
N ASP A 463 17.35 41.51 110.46
CA ASP A 463 18.38 41.04 111.40
C ASP A 463 19.41 42.16 111.71
N ILE A 464 19.79 42.96 110.71
CA ILE A 464 20.67 44.13 110.89
C ILE A 464 20.01 45.19 111.79
N ILE A 465 18.71 45.46 111.61
CA ILE A 465 17.96 46.44 112.42
C ILE A 465 17.84 45.96 113.88
N ASP A 466 17.51 44.68 114.09
CA ASP A 466 17.39 44.10 115.43
C ASP A 466 18.75 44.08 116.14
N HIS A 467 19.84 43.71 115.45
CA HIS A 467 21.17 43.72 116.03
C HIS A 467 21.67 45.14 116.37
N LEU A 468 21.40 46.13 115.51
CA LEU A 468 21.68 47.54 115.83
C LEU A 468 20.91 48.02 117.07
N THR A 469 19.64 47.62 117.19
CA THR A 469 18.80 47.97 118.35
C THR A 469 19.32 47.31 119.63
N GLN A 470 19.74 46.05 119.56
CA GLN A 470 20.34 45.33 120.68
C GLN A 470 21.66 45.95 121.15
N VAL A 471 22.54 46.35 120.21
CA VAL A 471 23.81 47.03 120.54
C VAL A 471 23.56 48.40 121.17
N ILE A 472 22.58 49.16 120.67
CA ILE A 472 22.19 50.45 121.27
C ILE A 472 21.66 50.26 122.70
N GLY A 473 20.84 49.23 122.95
CA GLY A 473 20.36 48.88 124.29
C GLY A 473 21.49 48.51 125.24
N GLY A 474 22.40 47.61 124.83
CA GLY A 474 23.53 47.19 125.68
C GLY A 474 24.50 48.33 126.04
N VAL A 475 24.67 49.33 125.16
CA VAL A 475 25.44 50.54 125.47
C VAL A 475 24.71 51.44 126.47
N HIS A 476 23.37 51.53 126.39
CA HIS A 476 22.57 52.30 127.34
C HIS A 476 22.68 51.75 128.77
N ASP A 477 22.47 50.45 128.94
CA ASP A 477 22.50 49.78 130.25
C ASP A 477 23.91 49.86 130.89
N ALA A 478 24.97 49.64 130.11
CA ALA A 478 26.35 49.72 130.59
C ALA A 478 26.76 51.13 131.07
N VAL A 479 26.16 52.19 130.51
CA VAL A 479 26.34 53.57 130.98
C VAL A 479 25.56 53.82 132.26
N GLN A 480 24.39 53.20 132.44
CA GLN A 480 23.55 53.37 133.62
C GLN A 480 24.14 52.71 134.88
N ASP A 481 24.77 51.54 134.77
CA ASP A 481 25.33 50.80 135.92
C ASP A 481 26.71 51.31 136.40
N MET A 482 27.37 52.17 135.62
CA MET A 482 28.72 52.66 135.91
C MET A 482 28.91 53.31 137.30
N PRO A 483 27.95 54.05 137.89
CA PRO A 483 28.08 54.60 139.24
C PRO A 483 28.18 53.52 140.33
N ALA A 484 27.46 52.40 140.17
CA ALA A 484 27.46 51.31 141.16
C ALA A 484 28.80 50.56 141.16
N ILE A 485 29.37 50.33 139.97
CA ILE A 485 30.69 49.68 139.81
C ILE A 485 31.81 50.55 140.41
N MET A 486 31.73 51.89 140.27
CA MET A 486 32.68 52.81 140.90
C MET A 486 32.63 52.78 142.44
N ASP A 487 31.44 52.69 143.04
CA ASP A 487 31.28 52.65 144.50
C ASP A 487 31.80 51.32 145.11
N ASP A 488 31.59 50.20 144.44
CA ASP A 488 32.07 48.90 144.93
C ASP A 488 33.61 48.78 144.85
N ALA A 489 34.22 49.33 143.78
CA ALA A 489 35.67 49.45 143.67
C ALA A 489 36.28 50.30 144.79
N ALA A 490 35.64 51.42 145.17
CA ALA A 490 36.10 52.27 146.26
C ALA A 490 36.10 51.55 147.62
N LYS A 491 35.05 50.76 147.90
CA LYS A 491 34.97 49.91 149.11
C LYS A 491 36.05 48.83 149.13
N GLN A 492 36.31 48.19 147.99
CA GLN A 492 37.32 47.13 147.89
C GLN A 492 38.73 47.65 148.17
N TYR A 493 39.07 48.86 147.70
CA TYR A 493 40.33 49.52 148.02
C TYR A 493 40.50 49.77 149.52
N ALA A 494 39.48 50.32 150.21
CA ALA A 494 39.53 50.59 151.65
C ALA A 494 39.77 49.32 152.51
N SER A 495 39.22 48.18 152.06
CA SER A 495 39.45 46.87 152.69
C SER A 495 40.90 46.40 152.55
N GLN A 496 41.53 46.58 151.38
CA GLN A 496 42.91 46.15 151.15
C GLN A 496 43.92 46.94 151.99
N THR A 497 43.77 48.27 152.11
CA THR A 497 44.64 49.09 152.97
C THR A 497 44.59 48.62 154.43
N SER A 498 43.40 48.21 154.89
CA SER A 498 43.16 47.72 156.26
C SER A 498 43.71 46.31 156.54
N GLN A 499 44.05 45.54 155.51
CA GLN A 499 44.80 44.28 155.66
C GLN A 499 46.31 44.53 155.70
N LEU A 500 46.80 45.49 154.92
CA LEU A 500 48.23 45.82 154.82
C LEU A 500 48.82 46.30 156.16
N VAL A 501 48.07 47.12 156.91
CA VAL A 501 48.45 47.56 158.27
C VAL A 501 48.64 46.38 159.23
N ARG A 502 47.71 45.40 159.23
CA ARG A 502 47.79 44.22 160.10
C ARG A 502 48.96 43.28 159.79
N TYR A 503 49.48 43.31 158.55
CA TYR A 503 50.69 42.56 158.21
C TYR A 503 51.95 43.21 158.81
N MET A 504 52.04 44.54 158.79
CA MET A 504 53.18 45.30 159.35
C MET A 504 53.37 45.05 160.85
N GLU A 505 52.29 45.10 161.64
CA GLU A 505 52.33 44.84 163.10
C GLU A 505 52.78 43.40 163.43
N ARG A 506 52.48 42.44 162.55
CA ARG A 506 52.87 41.04 162.75
C ARG A 506 54.35 40.80 162.42
N THR A 507 54.92 41.56 161.48
CA THR A 507 56.35 41.48 161.14
C THR A 507 57.26 42.11 162.19
N THR A 508 56.83 43.15 162.91
CA THR A 508 57.64 43.71 164.01
C THR A 508 57.75 42.75 165.19
N ALA A 509 56.66 42.08 165.58
CA ALA A 509 56.69 41.09 166.66
C ALA A 509 57.59 39.87 166.37
N LEU A 510 57.71 39.45 165.11
CA LEU A 510 58.59 38.35 164.70
C LEU A 510 60.08 38.75 164.66
N LEU A 511 60.39 40.04 164.53
CA LEU A 511 61.77 40.54 164.55
C LEU A 511 62.35 40.60 165.97
N GLU A 512 61.55 40.88 167.01
CA GLU A 512 62.02 40.84 168.40
C GLU A 512 62.37 39.42 168.86
N ASP A 513 61.58 38.41 168.46
CA ASP A 513 61.82 37.00 168.79
C ASP A 513 63.12 36.45 168.15
N ALA A 514 63.41 36.85 166.91
CA ALA A 514 64.63 36.50 166.20
C ALA A 514 65.91 37.08 166.85
N VAL A 515 65.82 38.26 167.48
CA VAL A 515 66.95 38.88 168.20
C VAL A 515 67.27 38.13 169.49
N HIS A 516 66.26 37.59 170.18
CA HIS A 516 66.49 36.78 171.38
C HIS A 516 67.15 35.42 171.06
N HIS A 517 66.81 34.79 169.94
CA HIS A 517 67.37 33.48 169.58
C HIS A 517 68.85 33.51 169.13
N MET A 518 69.35 34.62 168.59
CA MET A 518 70.75 34.71 168.11
C MET A 518 71.82 34.70 169.22
N ASN A 519 71.47 35.03 170.47
CA ASN A 519 72.43 35.06 171.58
C ASN A 519 72.68 33.69 172.23
N ALA A 520 71.96 32.63 171.86
CA ALA A 520 71.92 31.37 172.63
C ALA A 520 72.76 30.20 172.09
N VAL A 521 73.37 30.30 170.90
CA VAL A 521 73.93 29.10 170.19
C VAL A 521 75.43 29.21 169.85
N ARG A 522 76.12 30.31 170.19
CA ARG A 522 77.56 30.48 169.88
C ARG A 522 78.47 30.24 171.10
N GLY A 523 78.32 29.09 171.75
CA GLY A 523 79.16 28.67 172.88
C GLY A 523 79.19 27.15 173.11
N GLY A 524 80.31 26.51 172.75
CA GLY A 524 80.59 25.08 172.95
C GLY A 524 80.35 24.20 171.70
N GLY A 525 81.24 23.30 171.28
CA GLY A 525 82.62 23.07 171.74
C GLY A 525 82.99 21.59 171.86
N GLN A 526 83.42 20.97 170.76
CA GLN A 526 84.53 20.00 170.68
C GLN A 526 85.10 20.00 169.27
#